data_AF-A0A7V2XJM4-F1
#
_entry.id   AF-A0A7V2XJM4-F1
#
_cell.length_a   1.000
_cell.length_b   1.000
_cell.length_c   1.000
_cell.angle_alpha   90.00
_cell.angle_beta   90.00
_cell.angle_gamma   90.00
#
_symmetry.space_group_name_H-M   'P 1'
#
loop_
_entity.id
_entity.type
_entity.pdbx_description
1 polymer ?
#
loop_
_entity_poly.entity_id
_entity_poly.type
_entity_poly.pdbx_seq_one_letter_code
_entity_poly.pdbx_strand_id
1 'polypeptide(L)' 'LMLVAAFAGRERVLAAYEEAKRLRYRFYSYGDAMLIL' A
#
# COMPACT_ATOMS: atom_id res chain seq x y z
N LEU A 1 5.62 -5.30 1.97
CA LEU A 1 4.18 -5.55 2.23
C LEU A 1 3.92 -6.17 3.59
N MET A 2 4.57 -7.28 3.97
CA MET A 2 4.31 -7.96 5.25
C MET A 2 4.52 -7.08 6.50
N LEU A 3 5.60 -6.29 6.55
CA LEU A 3 5.85 -5.35 7.67
C LEU A 3 4.75 -4.28 7.78
N VAL A 4 4.35 -3.69 6.66
CA VAL A 4 3.27 -2.69 6.61
C VAL A 4 1.92 -3.32 7.00
N ALA A 5 1.66 -4.56 6.57
CA ALA A 5 0.47 -5.32 6.94
C ALA A 5 0.43 -5.69 8.44
N ALA A 6 1.58 -5.93 9.08
CA ALA A 6 1.66 -6.12 10.52
C ALA A 6 1.34 -4.82 11.30
N PHE A 7 1.67 -3.66 10.73
CA PHE A 7 1.42 -2.35 11.34
C PHE A 7 -0.03 -1.85 11.14
N ALA A 8 -0.56 -1.90 9.92
CA ALA A 8 -1.87 -1.34 9.55
C ALA A 8 -2.99 -2.38 9.37
N GLY A 9 -2.68 -3.66 9.58
CA GLY A 9 -3.60 -4.76 9.33
C GLY A 9 -3.61 -5.19 7.86
N ARG A 10 -3.58 -6.51 7.64
CA ARG A 10 -3.42 -7.11 6.32
C ARG A 10 -4.55 -6.75 5.35
N GLU A 11 -5.81 -6.84 5.77
CA GLU A 11 -6.96 -6.59 4.90
C GLU A 11 -6.99 -5.14 4.42
N ARG A 12 -6.77 -4.19 5.32
CA ARG A 12 -6.72 -2.75 5.01
C ARG A 12 -5.60 -2.42 4.02
N VAL A 13 -4.40 -2.96 4.26
CA VAL A 13 -3.25 -2.76 3.36
C VAL A 13 -3.49 -3.37 1.98
N LEU A 14 -4.13 -4.54 1.90
CA LEU A 14 -4.45 -5.17 0.61
C LEU A 14 -5.53 -4.39 -0.16
N ALA A 15 -6.58 -3.91 0.52
CA ALA A 15 -7.61 -3.08 -0.10
C ALA A 15 -7.01 -1.76 -0.65
N ALA A 16 -6.16 -1.10 0.13
CA ALA A 16 -5.46 0.12 -0.31
C ALA A 16 -4.50 -0.16 -1.47
N TYR A 17 -3.85 -1.32 -1.49
CA TYR A 17 -2.97 -1.72 -2.59
C TYR A 17 -3.73 -1.95 -3.91
N GLU A 18 -4.89 -2.60 -3.85
CA GLU A 18 -5.75 -2.77 -5.03
C GLU A 18 -6.28 -1.44 -5.56
N GLU A 19 -6.64 -0.51 -4.67
CA GLU A 19 -7.05 0.83 -5.07
C GLU A 19 -5.91 1.62 -5.71
N ALA A 20 -4.70 1.54 -5.13
CA ALA A 20 -3.51 2.16 -5.71
C ALA A 20 -3.18 1.60 -7.10
N LYS A 21 -3.38 0.29 -7.33
CA LYS A 21 -3.27 -0.32 -8.68
C LYS A 21 -4.32 0.21 -9.63
N ARG A 22 -5.58 0.31 -9.21
CA ARG A 22 -6.69 0.85 -10.03
C ARG A 22 -6.41 2.28 -10.47
N LEU A 23 -5.82 3.07 -9.59
CA LEU A 23 -5.42 4.46 -9.85
C LEU A 23 -4.03 4.60 -10.52
N ARG A 24 -3.37 3.48 -10.84
CA ARG A 24 -2.05 3.42 -11.49
C ARG A 24 -0.95 4.18 -10.76
N TYR A 25 -0.91 4.06 -9.44
CA TYR A 25 0.23 4.50 -8.63
C TYR A 25 1.50 3.77 -9.05
N ARG A 26 2.63 4.46 -8.92
CA ARG A 26 3.95 3.88 -9.19
C ARG A 26 4.41 3.14 -7.93
N PHE A 27 4.87 1.91 -8.11
CA PHE A 27 5.37 1.07 -7.02
C PHE A 27 6.90 0.95 -7.08
N TYR A 28 7.48 0.29 -6.07
CA TYR A 28 8.93 0.06 -5.91
C TYR A 28 9.73 1.33 -5.56
N SER A 29 11.05 1.28 -5.73
CA SER A 29 12.02 2.19 -5.11
C SER A 29 11.86 3.66 -5.49
N TYR A 30 11.31 3.96 -6.68
CA TYR A 30 11.07 5.33 -7.17
C TYR A 30 9.58 5.62 -7.37
N GLY A 31 8.74 4.85 -6.70
CA GLY A 31 7.29 4.96 -6.74
C GLY A 31 6.73 6.07 -5.86
N ASP A 32 5.42 6.05 -5.73
CA ASP A 32 4.67 6.92 -4.84
C ASP A 32 4.69 6.35 -3.40
N ALA A 33 4.33 7.18 -2.42
CA ALA A 33 4.39 6.83 -1.00
C ALA A 33 2.99 6.64 -0.40
N MET A 34 2.92 5.89 0.70
CA MET A 34 1.73 5.70 1.52
C MET A 34 2.01 6.19 2.93
N LEU A 35 1.20 7.11 3.43
CA LEU A 35 1.23 7.56 4.82
C LEU A 35 0.17 6.79 5.63
N ILE A 36 0.56 6.25 6.78
CA ILE A 36 -0.31 5.51 7.69
C ILE A 36 -0.28 6.25 9.03
N LEU A 37 -1.45 6.63 9.55
CA LEU A 37 -1.66 7.35 10.81
C LEU A 37 -2.59 6.56 11.73
#